data_AF-A0A2B7GP47-F1
#
_entry.id   AF-A0A2B7GP47-F1
#
_cell.length_a   1.000
_cell.length_b   1.000
_cell.length_c   1.000
_cell.angle_alpha   90.00
_cell.angle_beta   90.00
_cell.angle_gamma   90.00
#
_symmetry.space_group_name_H-M   'P 1'
#
loop_
_entity.id
_entity.type
_entity.pdbx_description
1 polymer ?
#
loop_
_entity_poly.entity_id
_entity_poly.type
_entity_poly.pdbx_seq_one_letter_code
_entity_poly.pdbx_strand_id
1 'polypeptide(L)'
;MSSNYSSNQSVLSYIEIANADNQPHTIHVRVDYENEEIFSDSYVIKGRNESGPLQHQWINQDWPDEPGHFRVHMRMDRNSEWITVDSKEASDEYALQIAYWIGGDGSGIPYWETIDFESYEEGRQESIVV
;
A
#
# COMPACT_ATOMS: atom_id res chain seq x y z
N MET A 1 16.18 -21.28 -28.85
CA MET A 1 14.99 -20.50 -28.45
C MET A 1 15.16 -20.20 -26.98
N SER A 2 15.53 -18.96 -26.66
CA SER A 2 15.89 -18.56 -25.30
C SER A 2 14.62 -18.20 -24.54
N SER A 3 14.26 -19.03 -23.57
CA SER A 3 13.16 -18.79 -22.63
C SER A 3 13.72 -18.05 -21.42
N ASN A 4 13.93 -16.74 -21.51
CA ASN A 4 14.27 -15.91 -20.35
C ASN A 4 13.14 -14.90 -20.14
N TYR A 5 12.00 -15.36 -19.64
CA TYR A 5 11.14 -14.49 -18.87
C TYR A 5 11.91 -14.17 -17.58
N SER A 6 12.54 -13.00 -17.53
CA SER A 6 12.94 -12.40 -16.24
C SER A 6 11.63 -12.06 -15.54
N SER A 7 11.08 -13.00 -14.76
CA SER A 7 9.89 -12.79 -13.97
C SER A 7 10.26 -11.93 -12.76
N ASN A 8 10.47 -10.64 -13.00
CA ASN A 8 10.53 -9.61 -11.97
C ASN A 8 9.11 -9.46 -11.43
N GLN A 9 8.70 -10.40 -10.58
CA GLN A 9 7.35 -10.46 -10.05
C GLN A 9 7.42 -10.06 -8.58
N SER A 10 6.75 -8.97 -8.25
CA SER A 10 6.72 -8.40 -6.91
C SER A 10 5.64 -9.06 -6.06
N VAL A 11 5.88 -9.16 -4.75
CA VAL A 11 4.86 -9.47 -3.74
C VAL A 11 4.45 -8.18 -3.03
N LEU A 12 3.16 -8.05 -2.71
CA LEU A 12 2.65 -6.93 -1.92
C LEU A 12 2.88 -7.22 -0.43
N SER A 13 3.63 -6.35 0.24
CA SER A 13 3.99 -6.48 1.65
C SER A 13 2.95 -5.80 2.54
N TYR A 14 2.93 -4.47 2.56
CA TYR A 14 2.03 -3.68 3.39
C TYR A 14 1.42 -2.53 2.61
N ILE A 15 0.21 -2.15 3.02
CA ILE A 15 -0.37 -0.86 2.64
C ILE A 15 -0.45 0.00 3.91
N GLU A 16 0.10 1.20 3.83
CA GLU A 16 0.11 2.19 4.89
C GLU A 16 -0.72 3.41 4.47
N ILE A 17 -1.47 3.96 5.41
CA ILE A 17 -2.09 5.29 5.27
C ILE A 17 -1.48 6.17 6.35
N ALA A 18 -0.92 7.31 5.94
CA ALA A 18 -0.30 8.29 6.85
C ALA A 18 -1.01 9.64 6.74
N ASN A 19 -1.34 10.26 7.88
CA ASN A 19 -2.05 11.53 7.94
C ASN A 19 -1.26 12.61 8.69
N ALA A 20 -0.88 13.66 7.96
CA ALA A 20 -0.25 14.87 8.48
C ALA A 20 -1.24 16.00 8.76
N ASP A 21 -2.47 15.90 8.22
CA ASP A 21 -3.56 16.85 8.45
C ASP A 21 -4.09 16.74 9.89
N ASN A 22 -4.62 17.84 10.42
CA ASN A 22 -5.28 17.86 11.72
C ASN A 22 -6.74 17.37 11.66
N GLN A 23 -7.28 17.15 10.47
CA GLN A 23 -8.61 16.57 10.27
C GLN A 23 -8.55 15.05 10.07
N PRO A 24 -9.58 14.31 10.53
CA PRO A 24 -9.75 12.93 10.16
C PRO A 24 -10.16 12.79 8.69
N HIS A 25 -9.75 11.69 8.06
CA HIS A 25 -10.09 11.36 6.68
C HIS A 25 -10.56 9.91 6.56
N THR A 26 -11.46 9.65 5.60
CA THR A 26 -11.83 8.30 5.21
C THR A 26 -11.18 7.98 3.87
N ILE A 27 -10.39 6.90 3.84
CA ILE A 27 -9.70 6.41 2.65
C ILE A 27 -10.32 5.08 2.25
N HIS A 28 -10.71 4.98 0.98
CA HIS A 28 -11.15 3.74 0.36
C HIS A 28 -9.95 3.08 -0.31
N VAL A 29 -9.80 1.78 -0.10
CA VAL A 29 -8.71 0.97 -0.66
C VAL A 29 -9.33 -0.20 -1.42
N ARG A 30 -8.79 -0.48 -2.60
CA ARG A 30 -9.07 -1.69 -3.37
C ARG A 30 -7.76 -2.28 -3.86
N VAL A 31 -7.61 -3.59 -3.77
CA VAL A 31 -6.44 -4.31 -4.29
C VAL A 31 -6.90 -5.31 -5.34
N ASP A 32 -6.30 -5.23 -6.52
CA ASP A 32 -6.45 -6.19 -7.59
C ASP A 32 -5.17 -7.03 -7.70
N TYR A 33 -5.29 -8.35 -7.84
CA TYR A 33 -4.20 -9.28 -8.15
C TYR A 33 -4.54 -10.01 -9.46
N GLU A 34 -3.62 -9.97 -10.44
CA GLU A 34 -3.82 -10.58 -11.76
C GLU A 34 -5.15 -10.18 -12.46
N ASN A 35 -5.59 -8.93 -12.27
CA ASN A 35 -6.85 -8.35 -12.75
C ASN A 35 -8.13 -8.77 -12.00
N GLU A 36 -8.01 -9.50 -10.90
CA GLU A 36 -9.13 -9.83 -10.03
C GLU A 36 -9.08 -8.99 -8.76
N GLU A 37 -10.21 -8.39 -8.36
CA GLU A 37 -10.33 -7.72 -7.07
C GLU A 37 -10.25 -8.78 -5.96
N ILE A 38 -9.19 -8.71 -5.14
CA ILE A 38 -8.99 -9.62 -4.01
C ILE A 38 -9.34 -8.98 -2.67
N PHE A 39 -9.44 -7.64 -2.63
CA PHE A 39 -9.72 -6.90 -1.41
C PHE A 39 -10.34 -5.53 -1.69
N SER A 40 -11.31 -5.14 -0.87
CA SER A 40 -11.86 -3.78 -0.84
C SER A 40 -12.36 -3.42 0.56
N ASP A 41 -11.91 -2.29 1.10
CA ASP A 41 -12.37 -1.79 2.40
C ASP A 41 -12.17 -0.26 2.52
N SER A 42 -12.67 0.32 3.61
CA SER A 42 -12.58 1.74 3.95
C SER A 42 -12.02 1.94 5.35
N TYR A 43 -11.07 2.87 5.47
CA TYR A 43 -10.38 3.16 6.72
C TYR A 43 -10.56 4.62 7.13
N VAL A 44 -10.93 4.84 8.39
CA VAL A 44 -10.93 6.17 8.99
C VAL A 44 -9.59 6.38 9.69
N ILE A 45 -8.79 7.32 9.18
CA ILE A 45 -7.55 7.75 9.82
C ILE A 45 -7.78 9.06 10.57
N LYS A 46 -7.36 9.11 11.83
CA LYS A 46 -7.53 10.29 12.67
C LYS A 46 -6.65 11.44 12.18
N GLY A 47 -7.06 12.66 12.49
CA GLY A 47 -6.22 13.84 12.36
C GLY A 47 -5.08 13.81 13.39
N ARG A 48 -3.97 14.43 13.01
CA ARG A 48 -2.82 14.68 13.88
C ARG A 48 -3.12 15.81 14.87
N ASN A 49 -2.65 15.68 16.11
CA ASN A 49 -2.62 16.81 17.06
C ASN A 49 -1.60 17.86 16.61
N GLU A 50 -1.84 19.16 16.86
CA GLU A 50 -1.04 20.30 16.32
C GLU A 50 0.49 20.18 16.43
N SER A 51 1.02 19.42 17.40
CA SER A 51 2.45 19.12 17.54
C SER A 51 2.75 17.63 17.75
N GLY A 52 1.78 16.76 17.48
CA GLY A 52 1.93 15.30 17.61
C GLY A 52 2.72 14.67 16.46
N PRO A 53 2.94 13.35 16.48
CA PRO A 53 3.44 12.63 15.30
C PRO A 53 2.38 12.53 14.20
N LEU A 54 2.79 12.10 13.00
CA LEU A 54 1.87 11.63 11.96
C LEU A 54 0.99 10.51 12.53
N GLN A 55 -0.25 10.43 12.07
CA GLN A 55 -1.09 9.26 12.34
C GLN A 55 -0.85 8.23 11.26
N HIS A 56 -0.75 6.96 11.65
CA HIS A 56 -0.50 5.84 10.76
C HIS A 56 -1.61 4.81 10.91
N GLN A 57 -2.02 4.23 9.80
CA GLN A 57 -2.90 3.07 9.75
C GLN A 57 -2.29 2.05 8.80
N TRP A 58 -1.87 0.91 9.35
CA TRP A 58 -1.40 -0.24 8.60
C TRP A 58 -2.59 -1.13 8.21
N ILE A 59 -2.63 -1.55 6.96
CA ILE A 59 -3.60 -2.51 6.44
C ILE A 59 -2.88 -3.85 6.37
N ASN A 60 -3.04 -4.62 7.45
CA ASN A 60 -2.49 -5.96 7.56
C ASN A 60 -3.52 -6.94 6.99
N GLN A 61 -3.21 -7.54 5.85
CA GLN A 61 -3.99 -8.60 5.22
C GLN A 61 -3.02 -9.68 4.73
N ASP A 62 -3.53 -10.90 4.63
CA ASP A 62 -2.81 -12.00 3.99
C ASP A 62 -2.89 -11.85 2.47
N TRP A 63 -1.98 -11.04 1.91
CA TRP A 63 -1.84 -10.90 0.47
C TRP A 63 -1.29 -12.20 -0.15
N PRO A 64 -1.60 -12.48 -1.44
CA PRO A 64 -0.94 -13.56 -2.16
C PRO A 64 0.59 -13.47 -2.03
N ASP A 65 1.20 -14.55 -1.54
CA ASP A 65 2.66 -14.67 -1.42
C ASP A 65 3.33 -15.20 -2.68
N GLU A 66 2.52 -15.55 -3.69
CA GLU A 66 2.97 -15.82 -5.04
C GLU A 66 3.30 -14.51 -5.77
N PRO A 67 4.45 -14.44 -6.47
CA PRO A 67 4.79 -13.28 -7.26
C PRO A 67 3.79 -13.02 -8.40
N GLY A 68 3.28 -11.79 -8.54
CA GLY A 68 2.30 -11.46 -9.57
C GLY A 68 2.04 -9.96 -9.77
N HIS A 69 1.07 -9.63 -10.63
CA HIS A 69 0.70 -8.24 -10.92
C HIS A 69 -0.30 -7.71 -9.89
N PHE A 70 0.13 -6.77 -9.05
CA PHE A 70 -0.73 -6.05 -8.11
C PHE A 70 -1.10 -4.67 -8.63
N ARG A 71 -2.34 -4.26 -8.38
CA ARG A 71 -2.78 -2.86 -8.48
C ARG A 71 -3.48 -2.46 -7.21
N VAL A 72 -3.06 -1.34 -6.64
CA VAL A 72 -3.71 -0.80 -5.45
C VAL A 72 -4.34 0.53 -5.81
N HIS A 73 -5.64 0.60 -5.61
CA HIS A 73 -6.45 1.76 -5.87
C HIS A 73 -6.77 2.42 -4.54
N MET A 74 -6.48 3.70 -4.43
CA MET A 74 -6.74 4.47 -3.23
C MET A 74 -7.46 5.76 -3.58
N ARG A 75 -8.50 6.11 -2.81
CA ARG A 75 -9.16 7.41 -2.91
C ARG A 75 -9.62 7.90 -1.54
N MET A 76 -9.63 9.22 -1.37
CA MET A 76 -10.38 9.81 -0.27
C MET A 76 -11.88 9.73 -0.55
N ASP A 77 -12.67 9.66 0.52
CA ASP A 77 -14.13 9.68 0.45
C ASP A 77 -14.69 10.90 -0.30
N ARG A 78 -14.07 12.08 -0.08
CA ARG A 78 -14.43 13.33 -0.76
C ARG A 78 -14.07 13.37 -2.26
N ASN A 79 -13.30 12.40 -2.74
CA ASN A 79 -12.85 12.33 -4.13
C ASN A 79 -13.61 11.21 -4.87
N SER A 80 -14.07 11.51 -6.09
CA SER A 80 -14.69 10.52 -6.96
C SER A 80 -13.66 9.67 -7.71
N GLU A 81 -12.43 10.16 -7.85
CA GLU A 81 -11.39 9.52 -8.66
C GLU A 81 -10.49 8.62 -7.80
N TRP A 82 -10.19 7.45 -8.35
CA TRP A 82 -9.21 6.51 -7.81
C TRP A 82 -7.83 6.84 -8.33
N ILE A 83 -6.86 6.95 -7.43
CA ILE A 83 -5.46 6.93 -7.81
C ILE A 83 -5.01 5.47 -7.77
N THR A 84 -4.42 5.01 -8.87
CA THR A 84 -3.99 3.62 -9.01
C THR A 84 -2.47 3.57 -8.98
N VAL A 85 -1.97 2.66 -8.16
CA VAL A 85 -0.56 2.32 -8.10
C VAL A 85 -0.40 0.93 -8.70
N ASP A 86 0.37 0.81 -9.78
CA ASP A 86 0.55 -0.43 -10.54
C ASP A 86 1.94 -1.02 -10.29
N SER A 87 2.02 -2.28 -9.82
CA SER A 87 3.30 -2.90 -9.45
C SER A 87 4.27 -3.05 -10.61
N LYS A 88 3.81 -2.98 -11.87
CA LYS A 88 4.68 -2.97 -13.05
C LYS A 88 5.42 -1.64 -13.26
N GLU A 89 4.98 -0.58 -12.59
CA GLU A 89 5.66 0.72 -12.61
C GLU A 89 6.75 0.82 -11.54
N ALA A 90 6.75 -0.08 -10.56
CA ALA A 90 7.84 -0.20 -9.60
C ALA A 90 9.07 -0.84 -10.27
N SER A 91 10.27 -0.37 -9.92
CA SER A 91 11.54 -0.98 -10.37
C SER A 91 11.65 -2.44 -9.91
N ASP A 92 12.57 -3.19 -10.50
CA ASP A 92 12.79 -4.65 -10.44
C ASP A 92 12.98 -5.30 -9.04
N GLU A 93 12.28 -4.85 -8.02
CA GLU A 93 12.39 -5.23 -6.61
C GLU A 93 11.26 -6.19 -6.20
N TYR A 94 11.60 -7.05 -5.24
CA TYR A 94 10.82 -8.25 -4.92
C TYR A 94 9.63 -7.97 -3.99
N ALA A 95 9.71 -7.01 -3.07
CA ALA A 95 8.62 -6.67 -2.14
C ALA A 95 8.25 -5.19 -2.22
N LEU A 96 6.94 -4.92 -2.25
CA LEU A 96 6.40 -3.57 -2.39
C LEU A 96 5.61 -3.16 -1.14
N GLN A 97 5.90 -1.98 -0.60
CA GLN A 97 5.02 -1.26 0.30
C GLN A 97 4.39 -0.08 -0.42
N ILE A 98 3.12 0.17 -0.12
CA ILE A 98 2.38 1.31 -0.64
C ILE A 98 2.03 2.21 0.52
N ALA A 99 2.44 3.47 0.44
CA ALA A 99 2.04 4.48 1.39
C ALA A 99 1.10 5.49 0.73
N TYR A 100 -0.04 5.77 1.37
CA TYR A 100 -0.91 6.88 1.03
C TYR A 100 -0.71 8.02 2.01
N TRP A 101 -0.01 9.07 1.57
CA TRP A 101 0.30 10.21 2.41
C TRP A 101 -0.72 11.33 2.22
N ILE A 102 -1.35 11.73 3.33
CA ILE A 102 -2.23 12.89 3.41
C ILE A 102 -1.43 14.05 4.00
N GLY A 103 -1.22 15.08 3.20
CA GLY A 103 -0.48 16.27 3.60
C GLY A 103 -1.22 17.17 4.58
N GLY A 104 -0.52 18.16 5.11
CA GLY A 104 -1.12 19.13 6.06
C GLY A 104 -2.21 20.02 5.45
N ASP A 105 -2.36 20.01 4.13
CA ASP A 105 -3.47 20.65 3.39
C ASP A 105 -4.65 19.69 3.15
N GLY A 106 -4.54 18.45 3.63
CA GLY A 106 -5.49 17.37 3.44
C GLY A 106 -5.45 16.73 2.06
N SER A 107 -4.55 17.14 1.15
CA SER A 107 -4.37 16.47 -0.16
C SER A 107 -3.66 15.13 0.03
N GLY A 108 -3.92 14.15 -0.85
CA GLY A 108 -3.44 12.79 -0.67
C GLY A 108 -2.82 12.23 -1.93
N ILE A 109 -1.66 11.61 -1.78
CA ILE A 109 -0.87 11.06 -2.88
C ILE A 109 -0.36 9.68 -2.45
N PRO A 110 -0.63 8.62 -3.24
CA PRO A 110 0.04 7.35 -3.04
C PRO A 110 1.46 7.38 -3.61
N TYR A 111 2.37 6.64 -2.97
CA TYR A 111 3.70 6.40 -3.51
C TYR A 111 4.22 5.01 -3.08
N TRP A 112 5.18 4.50 -3.85
CA TRP A 112 5.87 3.23 -3.57
C TRP A 112 7.01 3.45 -2.59
N GLU A 113 7.11 2.53 -1.63
CA GLU A 113 8.36 2.27 -0.91
C GLU A 113 8.81 0.86 -1.31
N THR A 114 10.03 0.76 -1.81
CA THR A 114 10.61 -0.54 -2.09
C THR A 114 11.27 -1.08 -0.82
N ILE A 115 11.03 -2.35 -0.56
CA ILE A 115 11.59 -3.04 0.60
C ILE A 115 12.40 -4.22 0.08
N ASP A 116 13.60 -4.40 0.62
CA ASP A 116 14.39 -5.60 0.33
C ASP A 116 13.72 -6.87 0.89
N PHE A 117 14.06 -8.01 0.29
CA PHE A 117 13.44 -9.29 0.65
C PHE A 117 13.71 -9.70 2.11
N GLU A 118 14.85 -9.31 2.68
CA GLU A 118 15.21 -9.64 4.07
C GLU A 118 14.25 -8.93 5.04
N SER A 119 14.00 -7.64 4.81
CA SER A 119 13.08 -6.84 5.62
C SER A 119 11.62 -7.29 5.46
N TYR A 120 11.23 -7.82 4.29
CA TYR A 120 9.92 -8.44 4.09
C TYR A 120 9.72 -9.71 4.94
N GLU A 121 10.69 -10.63 4.90
CA GLU A 121 10.63 -11.88 5.66
C GLU A 121 10.65 -11.64 7.17
N GLU A 122 11.41 -10.65 7.66
CA GLU A 122 11.39 -10.24 9.06
C GLU A 122 10.01 -9.73 9.50
N GLY A 123 9.39 -8.84 8.72
CA GLY A 123 8.04 -8.34 9.02
C GLY A 123 6.96 -9.43 8.99
N ARG A 124 7.09 -10.41 8.09
CA ARG A 124 6.19 -11.58 8.06
C ARG A 124 6.32 -12.42 9.32
N GLN A 125 7.54 -12.64 9.81
CA GLN A 125 7.78 -13.40 11.05
C GLN A 125 7.24 -12.67 12.29
N GLU A 126 7.37 -11.35 12.37
CA GLU A 126 6.81 -10.57 13.48
C GLU A 126 5.27 -10.57 13.49
N SER A 127 4.62 -10.69 12.33
CA SER A 127 3.15 -10.82 12.23
C SER A 127 2.61 -12.21 12.60
N ILE A 128 3.46 -13.25 12.64
CA ILE A 128 3.06 -14.64 12.96
C ILE A 128 3.10 -14.91 14.48
N VAL A 129 3.71 -14.04 15.29
CA VAL A 129 3.74 -14.20 16.74
C VAL A 129 2.53 -13.51 17.38
N VAL A 130 1.43 -14.26 17.52
CA VAL A 130 0.28 -13.93 18.38
C VAL A 130 0.27 -14.87 19.60
#